data_AF-A0A382NSQ0-F1
#
_entry.id   AF-A0A382NSQ0-F1
#
_cell.length_a   1.000
_cell.length_b   1.000
_cell.length_c   1.000
_cell.angle_alpha   90.00
_cell.angle_beta   90.00
_cell.angle_gamma   90.00
#
_symmetry.space_group_name_H-M   'P 1'
#
loop_
_entity.id
_entity.type
_entity.pdbx_description
1 polymer ?
#
loop_
_entity_poly.entity_id
_entity_poly.type
_entity_poly.pdbx_seq_one_letter_code
_entity_poly.pdbx_strand_id
1 'polypeptide(L)'
;MSEENVTEVVTTETDANSIEVETDTTPDVDREPPASIDSRFLYVDVAAQRAKQLRRGALPRLEELAPNPETGVRPPPNSKLERIAMREVDTQKIYYKVPDPKSSTEKTS
;
A
#
# COMPACT_ATOMS: atom_id res chain seq x y z
N MET A 1 4.88 -49.35 37.42
CA MET A 1 4.41 -47.95 37.22
C MET A 1 5.14 -47.41 36.01
N SER A 2 4.57 -46.86 34.96
CA SER A 2 3.24 -46.83 34.36
C SER A 2 3.54 -46.34 32.93
N GLU A 3 2.85 -46.88 31.95
CA GLU A 3 2.96 -46.52 30.54
C GLU A 3 2.31 -45.17 30.30
N GLU A 4 2.89 -44.33 29.43
CA GLU A 4 2.11 -43.35 28.67
C GLU A 4 2.76 -43.03 27.31
N ASN A 5 1.90 -43.14 26.31
CA ASN A 5 2.08 -43.08 24.87
C ASN A 5 1.34 -41.82 24.37
N VAL A 6 1.50 -41.51 23.08
CA VAL A 6 0.62 -40.67 22.22
C VAL A 6 0.94 -39.16 22.36
N THR A 7 1.23 -38.36 21.33
CA THR A 7 0.71 -38.35 19.96
C THR A 7 1.63 -37.52 19.06
N GLU A 8 1.91 -38.06 17.88
CA GLU A 8 2.35 -37.34 16.68
C GLU A 8 1.20 -36.49 16.12
N VAL A 9 1.41 -35.22 15.82
CA VAL A 9 0.55 -34.47 14.88
C VAL A 9 1.39 -33.58 13.98
N VAL A 10 1.64 -34.12 12.80
CA VAL A 10 1.97 -33.43 11.56
C VAL A 10 0.75 -32.61 11.10
N THR A 11 0.95 -31.33 10.82
CA THR A 11 0.15 -30.54 9.84
C THR A 11 1.10 -29.52 9.20
N THR A 12 1.77 -29.89 8.11
CA THR A 12 1.48 -29.46 6.72
C THR A 12 1.34 -27.95 6.51
N GLU A 13 2.43 -27.39 5.97
CA GLU A 13 2.45 -26.52 4.78
C GLU A 13 1.44 -25.37 4.76
N THR A 14 1.87 -24.21 5.26
CA THR A 14 1.26 -22.94 4.89
C THR A 14 1.87 -22.51 3.57
N ASP A 15 1.11 -22.72 2.49
CA ASP A 15 1.33 -22.18 1.16
C ASP A 15 1.34 -20.65 1.24
N ALA A 16 2.54 -20.10 1.42
CA ALA A 16 2.80 -18.67 1.30
C ALA A 16 2.97 -18.35 -0.18
N ASN A 17 1.85 -18.23 -0.89
CA ASN A 17 1.81 -17.55 -2.19
C ASN A 17 2.09 -16.05 -1.95
N SER A 18 3.37 -15.75 -1.73
CA SER A 18 3.95 -14.42 -1.73
C SER A 18 3.85 -13.89 -3.14
N ILE A 19 2.75 -13.20 -3.43
CA ILE A 19 2.71 -12.28 -4.56
C ILE A 19 3.71 -11.17 -4.21
N GLU A 20 4.92 -11.29 -4.74
CA GLU A 20 5.94 -10.26 -4.73
C GLU A 20 5.39 -9.07 -5.53
N VAL A 21 4.62 -8.22 -4.85
CA VAL A 21 4.33 -6.88 -5.34
C VAL A 21 5.65 -6.13 -5.20
N GLU A 22 6.39 -6.05 -6.31
CA GLU A 22 7.55 -5.19 -6.50
C GLU A 22 7.12 -3.75 -6.17
N THR A 23 7.31 -3.39 -4.91
CA THR A 23 7.10 -2.04 -4.42
C THR A 23 8.43 -1.36 -4.55
N ASP A 24 8.61 -0.67 -5.67
CA ASP A 24 9.70 0.28 -5.89
C ASP A 24 9.62 1.33 -4.76
N THR A 25 10.36 1.09 -3.67
CA THR A 25 10.22 1.78 -2.38
C THR A 25 11.36 2.79 -2.16
N THR A 26 12.17 3.07 -3.18
CA THR A 26 13.09 4.19 -3.15
C THR A 26 12.31 5.46 -3.56
N PRO A 27 12.20 6.47 -2.67
CA PRO A 27 11.62 7.74 -3.06
C PRO A 27 12.56 8.41 -4.05
N ASP A 28 12.22 8.34 -5.33
CA ASP A 28 12.88 9.11 -6.38
C ASP A 28 12.57 10.59 -6.15
N VAL A 29 13.53 11.31 -5.57
CA VAL A 29 13.38 12.70 -5.11
C VAL A 29 13.25 13.68 -6.27
N ASP A 30 13.66 13.27 -7.48
CA ASP A 30 13.68 14.08 -8.70
C ASP A 30 12.46 13.81 -9.61
N ARG A 31 11.51 12.98 -9.17
CA ARG A 31 10.34 12.63 -9.96
C ARG A 31 9.32 13.77 -9.99
N GLU A 32 8.89 14.16 -11.19
CA GLU A 32 7.80 15.12 -11.39
C GLU A 32 6.49 14.59 -10.78
N PRO A 33 5.69 15.41 -10.08
CA PRO A 33 4.44 14.95 -9.49
C PRO A 33 3.50 14.31 -10.53
N PRO A 34 2.79 13.23 -10.14
CA PRO A 34 1.82 12.56 -11.00
C PRO A 34 0.67 13.52 -11.36
N ALA A 35 0.06 13.34 -12.52
CA ALA A 35 -1.13 14.09 -12.93
C ALA A 35 -2.30 13.89 -11.95
N SER A 36 -3.23 14.85 -11.93
CA SER A 36 -4.47 14.74 -11.18
C SER A 36 -5.33 13.59 -11.70
N ILE A 37 -6.07 12.93 -10.79
CA ILE A 37 -6.95 11.81 -11.14
C ILE A 37 -8.36 12.34 -11.42
N ASP A 38 -8.80 12.29 -12.67
CA ASP A 38 -10.17 12.68 -13.05
C ASP A 38 -11.20 11.55 -12.84
N SER A 39 -10.75 10.29 -12.93
CA SER A 39 -11.62 9.13 -12.74
C SER A 39 -11.94 8.90 -11.26
N ARG A 40 -13.22 9.01 -10.89
CA ARG A 40 -13.69 8.77 -9.51
C ARG A 40 -13.32 7.37 -9.00
N PHE A 41 -13.34 6.35 -9.86
CA PHE A 41 -13.00 4.98 -9.46
C PHE A 41 -11.51 4.83 -9.19
N LEU A 42 -10.67 5.37 -10.09
CA LEU A 42 -9.22 5.35 -9.91
C LEU A 42 -8.80 6.11 -8.65
N TYR A 43 -9.45 7.25 -8.38
CA TYR A 43 -9.22 8.02 -7.16
C TYR A 43 -9.47 7.18 -5.90
N VAL A 44 -10.63 6.51 -5.84
CA VAL A 44 -11.01 5.66 -4.70
C VAL A 44 -10.05 4.50 -4.53
N ASP A 45 -9.66 3.84 -5.62
CA ASP A 45 -8.74 2.70 -5.57
C ASP A 45 -7.35 3.10 -5.08
N VAL A 46 -6.79 4.19 -5.62
CA VAL A 46 -5.49 4.72 -5.20
C VAL A 46 -5.53 5.16 -3.74
N ALA A 47 -6.55 5.92 -3.32
CA ALA A 47 -6.71 6.35 -1.93
C ALA A 47 -6.88 5.16 -0.98
N ALA A 48 -7.64 4.12 -1.37
CA ALA A 48 -7.84 2.92 -0.57
C ALA A 48 -6.55 2.10 -0.41
N GLN A 49 -5.79 1.92 -1.49
CA GLN A 49 -4.47 1.27 -1.44
C GLN A 49 -3.52 2.06 -0.54
N ARG A 50 -3.50 3.39 -0.66
CA ARG A 50 -2.67 4.23 0.18
C ARG A 50 -3.05 4.16 1.65
N ALA A 51 -4.34 4.17 1.97
CA ALA A 51 -4.82 3.99 3.34
C ALA A 51 -4.40 2.63 3.91
N LYS A 52 -4.39 1.55 3.10
CA LYS A 52 -3.85 0.24 3.53
C LYS A 52 -2.35 0.31 3.83
N GLN A 53 -1.56 1.03 3.04
CA GLN A 53 -0.14 1.25 3.31
C GLN A 53 0.06 1.99 4.65
N LEU A 54 -0.70 3.07 4.90
CA LEU A 54 -0.61 3.82 6.15
C LEU A 54 -0.95 2.95 7.37
N ARG A 55 -1.99 2.09 7.26
CA ARG A 55 -2.33 1.13 8.32
C ARG A 55 -1.23 0.09 8.57
N ARG A 56 -0.40 -0.21 7.56
CA ARG A 56 0.78 -1.08 7.67
C ARG A 56 2.03 -0.35 8.17
N GLY A 57 1.91 0.93 8.54
CA GLY A 57 3.03 1.71 9.08
C GLY A 57 3.79 2.52 8.04
N ALA A 58 3.30 2.63 6.81
CA ALA A 58 3.90 3.57 5.84
C ALA A 58 3.78 5.02 6.35
N LEU A 59 4.81 5.81 6.07
CA LEU A 59 4.86 7.21 6.53
C LEU A 59 4.01 8.13 5.63
N PRO A 60 3.28 9.09 6.21
CA PRO A 60 2.59 10.13 5.44
C PRO A 60 3.57 10.99 4.63
N ARG A 61 3.12 11.44 3.45
CA ARG A 61 3.85 12.33 2.52
C ARG A 61 3.38 13.78 2.58
N LEU A 62 2.37 14.09 3.39
CA LEU A 62 1.91 15.46 3.64
C LEU A 62 2.95 16.25 4.43
N GLU A 63 3.17 17.51 4.06
CA GLU A 63 4.15 18.41 4.68
C GLU A 63 3.83 18.70 6.15
N GLU A 64 2.55 18.87 6.49
CA GLU A 64 2.08 19.03 7.88
C GLU A 64 2.46 17.85 8.78
N LEU A 65 2.64 16.68 8.19
CA LEU A 65 2.99 15.46 8.87
C LEU A 65 4.45 15.08 8.61
N ALA A 66 5.25 15.93 7.98
CA ALA A 66 6.66 15.68 7.76
C ALA A 66 7.44 15.69 9.09
N PRO A 67 8.57 14.98 9.19
CA PRO A 67 9.45 15.07 10.35
C PRO A 67 9.97 16.51 10.49
N ASN A 68 10.04 17.01 11.72
CA ASN A 68 10.65 18.31 11.99
C ASN A 68 12.13 18.29 11.54
N PRO A 69 12.63 19.30 10.80
CA PRO A 69 14.01 19.29 10.30
C PRO A 69 15.08 19.34 11.42
N GLU A 70 14.77 19.91 12.58
CA GLU A 70 15.70 20.03 13.71
C GLU A 70 15.64 18.81 14.63
N THR A 71 14.43 18.34 14.97
CA THR A 71 14.24 17.26 15.95
C THR A 71 14.12 15.87 15.30
N GLY A 72 13.82 15.79 14.00
CA GLY A 72 13.53 14.55 13.28
C GLY A 72 12.22 13.86 13.68
N VAL A 73 11.54 14.35 14.72
CA VAL A 73 10.29 13.77 15.25
C VAL A 73 9.13 14.14 14.34
N ARG A 74 8.30 13.13 14.03
CA ARG A 74 7.08 13.31 13.24
C ARG A 74 5.90 13.64 14.15
N PRO A 75 5.08 14.65 13.84
CA PRO A 75 3.86 14.92 14.61
C PRO A 75 2.86 13.77 14.43
N PRO A 76 2.01 13.51 15.43
CA PRO A 76 0.95 12.52 15.31
C PRO A 76 -0.07 12.95 14.25
N PRO A 77 -0.71 11.99 13.54
CA PRO A 77 -1.72 12.32 12.54
C PRO A 77 -2.92 13.03 13.18
N ASN A 78 -3.29 14.19 12.63
CA ASN A 78 -4.43 15.00 13.08
C ASN A 78 -5.81 14.46 12.62
N SER A 79 -5.81 13.42 11.79
CA SER A 79 -7.01 12.90 11.13
C SER A 79 -6.87 11.40 10.84
N LYS A 80 -7.98 10.76 10.48
CA LYS A 80 -8.01 9.34 10.13
C LYS A 80 -7.10 9.06 8.92
N LEU A 81 -6.48 7.89 8.90
CA LEU A 81 -5.52 7.51 7.85
C LEU A 81 -6.14 7.53 6.45
N GLU A 82 -7.44 7.24 6.32
CA GLU A 82 -8.18 7.34 5.06
C GLU A 82 -8.24 8.79 4.56
N ARG A 83 -8.45 9.75 5.46
CA ARG A 83 -8.49 11.18 5.11
C ARG A 83 -7.09 11.69 4.73
N ILE A 84 -6.04 11.20 5.40
CA ILE A 84 -4.66 11.50 5.02
C ILE A 84 -4.36 10.95 3.62
N ALA A 85 -4.76 9.70 3.34
CA ALA A 85 -4.58 9.09 2.03
C ALA A 85 -5.28 9.89 0.92
N MET A 86 -6.53 10.31 1.13
CA MET A 86 -7.25 11.18 0.19
C MET A 86 -6.52 12.50 -0.07
N ARG A 87 -6.07 13.19 0.99
CA ARG A 87 -5.30 14.44 0.85
C ARG A 87 -3.98 14.24 0.10
N GLU A 88 -3.31 13.10 0.27
CA GLU A 88 -2.09 12.79 -0.48
C GLU A 88 -2.38 12.56 -1.97
N VAL A 89 -3.54 12.02 -2.32
CA VAL A 89 -3.98 11.91 -3.71
C VAL A 89 -4.33 13.30 -4.28
N ASP A 90 -5.07 14.11 -3.52
CA ASP A 90 -5.46 15.48 -3.92
C ASP A 90 -4.23 16.37 -4.16
N THR A 91 -3.19 16.20 -3.36
CA THR A 91 -1.92 16.95 -3.46
C THR A 91 -0.88 16.29 -4.37
N GLN A 92 -1.28 15.27 -5.13
CA GLN A 92 -0.43 14.58 -6.11
C GLN A 92 0.89 14.08 -5.49
N LYS A 93 0.85 13.51 -4.28
CA LYS A 93 2.04 12.93 -3.62
C LYS A 93 2.13 11.41 -3.81
N ILE A 94 1.17 10.80 -4.53
CA ILE A 94 1.07 9.36 -4.73
C ILE A 94 1.32 8.98 -6.18
N TYR A 95 2.46 8.33 -6.43
CA TYR A 95 2.75 7.69 -7.70
C TYR A 95 1.99 6.36 -7.81
N TYR A 96 1.33 6.16 -8.94
CA TYR A 96 0.63 4.91 -9.25
C TYR A 96 0.84 4.55 -10.71
N LYS A 97 0.69 3.25 -11.03
CA LYS A 97 0.70 2.72 -12.39
C LYS A 97 -0.59 1.93 -12.59
N VAL A 98 -1.30 2.20 -13.69
CA VAL A 98 -2.47 1.42 -14.09
C VAL A 98 -1.98 0.32 -15.05
N PRO A 99 -2.27 -0.97 -14.78
CA PRO A 99 -1.93 -2.05 -15.71
C PRO A 99 -2.70 -1.90 -17.02
N ASP A 100 -2.08 -2.32 -18.14
CA ASP A 100 -2.78 -2.37 -19.42
C ASP A 100 -3.98 -3.33 -19.35
N PRO A 101 -5.12 -2.97 -19.96
CA PRO A 101 -6.27 -3.87 -20.00
C PRO A 101 -5.88 -5.13 -20.76
N LYS A 102 -6.07 -6.31 -20.15
CA LYS A 102 -5.88 -7.58 -20.84
C LYS A 102 -6.85 -7.62 -22.02
N SER A 103 -6.32 -7.68 -23.25
CA SER A 103 -7.14 -7.86 -24.43
C SER A 103 -7.92 -9.17 -24.29
N SER A 104 -9.26 -9.07 -24.26
CA SER A 104 -10.13 -10.22 -24.39
C SER A 104 -9.88 -10.80 -25.78
N THR A 105 -9.18 -11.93 -25.85
CA THR A 105 -9.05 -12.69 -27.10
C THR A 105 -10.44 -13.16 -27.52
N GLU A 106 -11.04 -12.45 -28.48
CA GLU A 106 -12.21 -12.93 -29.22
C GLU A 106 -11.86 -14.26 -29.87
N LYS A 107 -12.32 -15.37 -29.27
CA LYS A 107 -12.48 -16.62 -30.01
C LYS A 107 -13.74 -16.51 -30.85
N THR A 108 -13.61 -15.90 -32.02
CA THR A 108 -14.55 -16.06 -33.13
C THR A 108 -13.94 -17.04 -34.11
N SER A 109 -14.39 -18.30 -34.07
CA SER A 109 -14.53 -19.26 -35.18
C SER A 109 -15.04 -20.59 -34.65
#